data_AF-A0A3B5L8E6-F1
#
_entry.id   AF-A0A3B5L8E6-F1
#
_cell.length_a   1.000
_cell.length_b   1.000
_cell.length_c   1.000
_cell.angle_alpha   90.00
_cell.angle_beta   90.00
_cell.angle_gamma   90.00
#
_symmetry.space_group_name_H-M   'P 1'
#
loop_
_entity.id
_entity.type
_entity.pdbx_description
1 polymer ?
#
loop_
_entity_poly.entity_id
_entity_poly.type
_entity_poly.pdbx_seq_one_letter_code
_entity_poly.pdbx_strand_id
1 'polypeptide(L)'
;MNADEARLKLRELLGQVNPSELPKLLDWMKNSDELDQLLLDNNKVILQSIAEDLRARLPVDAMLPSETAAQHKMQQRQRPTVHVDSFLYSEDQVDALCEEGAMSRNYCLSCGSFRTAPLDFISHSFSVSELQFLFQNVLPDLSGRTVVDVGSRLGAVLYGGYVYSSASRLIGLELSEDFVRLQNDMLHKYGLSDRVQVLHANVCTQEVLLQGADVLVMNNVFEYFMEPTKQIGAWKFIMQAFRRRGALLVTVPSLQEIGGCGLYAAVLKSWVEELPVDYNVYLGRDADPEELRQIHLYRVV
;
A
#
# COMPACT_ATOMS: atom_id res chain seq x y z
N MET A 1 13.37 -27.69 -4.23
CA MET A 1 13.82 -27.42 -5.62
C MET A 1 13.93 -25.92 -5.73
N ASN A 2 15.10 -25.41 -6.11
CA ASN A 2 15.25 -23.96 -6.34
C ASN A 2 14.73 -23.56 -7.74
N ALA A 3 14.68 -22.26 -8.02
CA ALA A 3 14.16 -21.75 -9.30
C ALA A 3 14.96 -22.24 -10.51
N ASP A 4 16.26 -22.46 -10.39
CA ASP A 4 17.10 -22.91 -11.51
C ASP A 4 16.86 -24.39 -11.84
N GLU A 5 16.78 -25.24 -10.82
CA GLU A 5 16.39 -26.65 -10.95
C GLU A 5 14.98 -26.78 -11.53
N ALA A 6 14.04 -25.93 -11.08
CA ALA A 6 12.68 -25.88 -11.60
C ALA A 6 12.66 -25.49 -13.08
N ARG A 7 13.43 -24.45 -13.47
CA ARG A 7 13.57 -24.00 -14.85
C ARG A 7 14.12 -25.10 -15.76
N LEU A 8 15.10 -25.88 -15.28
CA LEU A 8 15.66 -26.99 -16.05
C LEU A 8 14.62 -28.10 -16.29
N LYS A 9 13.94 -28.55 -15.22
CA LYS A 9 12.89 -29.59 -15.35
C LYS A 9 11.72 -29.14 -16.20
N LEU A 10 11.33 -27.88 -16.10
CA LEU A 10 10.27 -27.32 -16.93
C LEU A 10 10.68 -27.32 -18.41
N ARG A 11 11.93 -26.95 -18.73
CA ARG A 11 12.44 -27.05 -20.11
C ARG A 11 12.46 -28.48 -20.63
N GLU A 12 12.85 -29.45 -19.80
CA GLU A 12 12.82 -30.87 -20.17
C GLU A 12 11.37 -31.34 -20.44
N LEU A 13 10.43 -30.98 -19.57
CA LEU A 13 9.01 -31.29 -19.74
C LEU A 13 8.45 -30.67 -21.03
N LEU A 14 8.71 -29.38 -21.26
CA LEU A 14 8.30 -28.68 -22.47
C LEU A 14 8.94 -29.30 -23.73
N GLY A 15 10.18 -29.80 -23.64
CA GLY A 15 10.86 -30.50 -24.72
C GLY A 15 10.24 -31.87 -25.07
N GLN A 16 9.44 -32.46 -24.19
CA GLN A 16 8.73 -33.73 -24.42
C GLN A 16 7.33 -33.52 -25.03
N VAL A 17 6.83 -32.29 -25.04
CA VAL A 17 5.52 -31.96 -25.63
C VAL A 17 5.61 -32.05 -27.16
N ASN A 18 4.54 -32.55 -27.80
CA ASN A 18 4.46 -32.58 -29.25
C ASN A 18 4.71 -31.17 -29.83
N PRO A 19 5.66 -31.00 -30.77
CA PRO A 19 5.98 -29.69 -31.35
C PRO A 19 4.78 -28.91 -31.89
N SER A 20 3.70 -29.58 -32.35
CA SER A 20 2.48 -28.89 -32.80
C SER A 20 1.63 -28.31 -31.68
N GLU A 21 1.72 -28.87 -30.46
CA GLU A 21 0.96 -28.44 -29.29
C GLU A 21 1.75 -27.49 -28.38
N LEU A 22 3.08 -27.48 -28.48
CA LEU A 22 3.95 -26.63 -27.67
C LEU A 22 3.58 -25.13 -27.73
N PRO A 23 3.25 -24.51 -28.90
CA PRO A 23 2.83 -23.12 -28.93
C PRO A 23 1.58 -22.84 -28.10
N LYS A 24 0.59 -23.75 -28.13
CA LYS A 24 -0.66 -23.61 -27.35
C LYS A 24 -0.38 -23.73 -25.85
N LEU A 25 0.50 -24.65 -25.46
CA LEU A 25 0.90 -24.80 -24.05
C LEU A 25 1.63 -23.55 -23.56
N LEU A 26 2.55 -23.00 -24.34
CA LEU A 26 3.27 -21.77 -23.98
C LEU A 26 2.34 -20.56 -23.91
N ASP A 27 1.33 -20.49 -24.78
CA ASP A 27 0.30 -19.47 -24.72
C ASP A 27 -0.55 -19.60 -23.45
N TRP A 28 -1.02 -20.82 -23.14
CA TRP A 28 -1.73 -21.10 -21.88
C TRP A 28 -0.88 -20.75 -20.65
N MET A 29 0.40 -21.13 -20.61
CA MET A 29 1.28 -20.80 -19.49
C MET A 29 1.49 -19.29 -19.28
N LYS A 30 1.39 -18.49 -20.35
CA LYS A 30 1.58 -17.03 -20.29
C LYS A 30 0.31 -16.28 -19.94
N ASN A 31 -0.85 -16.81 -20.34
CA ASN A 31 -2.11 -16.08 -20.34
C ASN A 31 -3.19 -16.74 -19.45
N SER A 32 -2.91 -17.87 -18.81
CA SER A 32 -3.84 -18.56 -17.93
C SER A 32 -3.63 -18.19 -16.47
N ASP A 33 -4.74 -17.90 -15.78
CA ASP A 33 -4.79 -17.63 -14.34
C ASP A 33 -4.75 -18.92 -13.51
N GLU A 34 -4.81 -20.10 -14.14
CA GLU A 34 -4.79 -21.39 -13.43
C GLU A 34 -3.52 -21.56 -12.60
N LEU A 35 -2.39 -21.01 -13.06
CA LEU A 35 -1.11 -21.08 -12.34
C LEU A 35 -1.06 -20.15 -11.13
N ASP A 36 -1.87 -19.08 -11.09
CA ASP A 36 -1.96 -18.17 -9.95
C ASP A 36 -2.57 -18.87 -8.72
N GLN A 37 -3.30 -19.99 -8.91
CA GLN A 37 -3.76 -20.84 -7.81
C GLN A 37 -2.59 -21.38 -6.96
N LEU A 38 -1.40 -21.51 -7.55
CA LEU A 38 -0.18 -21.92 -6.83
C LEU A 38 0.38 -20.80 -5.94
N LEU A 39 -0.06 -19.56 -6.14
CA LEU A 39 0.32 -18.38 -5.34
C LEU A 39 -0.68 -18.09 -4.21
N LEU A 40 -1.74 -18.89 -4.07
CA LEU A 40 -2.69 -18.74 -2.98
C LEU A 40 -1.98 -18.89 -1.63
N ASP A 41 -2.00 -17.79 -0.86
CA ASP A 41 -1.44 -17.71 0.47
C ASP A 41 -2.57 -17.49 1.48
N ASN A 42 -2.56 -18.25 2.58
CA ASN A 42 -3.47 -18.06 3.71
C ASN A 42 -3.39 -16.62 4.25
N ASN A 43 -2.23 -15.97 4.14
CA ASN A 43 -2.07 -14.58 4.51
C ASN A 43 -2.95 -13.65 3.67
N LYS A 44 -3.08 -13.90 2.36
CA LYS A 44 -3.98 -13.14 1.46
C LYS A 44 -5.44 -13.31 1.90
N VAL A 45 -5.83 -14.52 2.29
CA VAL A 45 -7.18 -14.81 2.81
C VAL A 45 -7.48 -14.07 4.11
N ILE A 46 -6.52 -14.00 5.04
CA ILE A 46 -6.66 -13.22 6.29
C ILE A 46 -6.88 -11.75 5.97
N LEU A 47 -6.06 -11.16 5.08
CA LEU A 47 -6.18 -9.76 4.70
C LEU A 47 -7.52 -9.47 4.00
N GLN A 48 -7.96 -10.34 3.10
CA GLN A 48 -9.27 -10.24 2.44
C GLN A 48 -10.43 -10.31 3.44
N SER A 49 -10.32 -11.17 4.45
CA SER A 49 -11.31 -11.25 5.52
C SER A 49 -11.40 -9.95 6.31
N ILE A 50 -10.24 -9.35 6.66
CA ILE A 50 -10.18 -8.06 7.36
C ILE A 50 -10.82 -6.97 6.48
N ALA A 51 -10.49 -6.94 5.19
CA ALA A 51 -11.07 -6.01 4.23
C ALA A 51 -12.60 -6.15 4.13
N GLU A 52 -13.14 -7.36 4.11
CA GLU A 52 -14.59 -7.62 4.15
C GLU A 52 -15.27 -7.05 5.40
N ASP A 53 -14.68 -7.27 6.58
CA ASP A 53 -15.21 -6.74 7.84
C ASP A 53 -15.15 -5.21 7.90
N LEU A 54 -14.09 -4.61 7.36
CA LEU A 54 -13.95 -3.16 7.26
C LEU A 54 -15.02 -2.58 6.32
N ARG A 55 -15.23 -3.19 5.15
CA ARG A 55 -16.28 -2.76 4.19
C ARG A 55 -17.67 -2.79 4.81
N ALA A 56 -17.97 -3.76 5.66
CA ALA A 56 -19.25 -3.83 6.36
C ALA A 56 -19.50 -2.65 7.33
N ARG A 57 -18.45 -1.89 7.68
CA ARG A 57 -18.50 -0.78 8.65
C ARG A 57 -18.22 0.58 8.02
N LEU A 58 -17.84 0.62 6.75
CA LEU A 58 -17.43 1.82 6.04
C LEU A 58 -18.41 2.13 4.90
N PRO A 59 -18.52 3.41 4.49
CA PRO A 59 -19.14 3.73 3.20
C PRO A 59 -18.33 3.12 2.05
N VAL A 60 -18.94 3.03 0.87
CA VAL A 60 -18.32 2.43 -0.33
C VAL A 60 -17.04 3.16 -0.74
N ASP A 61 -16.99 4.48 -0.54
CA ASP A 61 -15.79 5.29 -0.79
C ASP A 61 -14.75 5.17 0.32
N ALA A 62 -15.01 4.40 1.38
CA ALA A 62 -14.15 4.20 2.54
C ALA A 62 -13.71 5.49 3.25
N MET A 63 -14.44 6.60 3.04
CA MET A 63 -14.10 7.89 3.63
C MET A 63 -14.95 8.17 4.87
N LEU A 64 -14.30 8.44 6.00
CA LEU A 64 -15.02 8.85 7.20
C LEU A 64 -15.35 10.36 7.18
N PRO A 65 -16.44 10.81 7.85
CA PRO A 65 -16.76 12.23 7.96
C PRO A 65 -15.63 13.07 8.59
N SER A 66 -14.76 12.45 9.39
CA SER A 66 -13.58 13.07 9.98
C SER A 66 -12.51 13.49 8.96
N GLU A 67 -12.52 12.93 7.73
CA GLU A 67 -11.53 13.20 6.68
C GLU A 67 -11.86 14.45 5.84
N THR A 68 -12.38 15.51 6.49
CA THR A 68 -12.90 16.71 5.81
C THR A 68 -11.87 17.39 4.90
N ALA A 69 -10.59 17.41 5.29
CA ALA A 69 -9.53 18.02 4.48
C ALA A 69 -9.29 17.27 3.15
N ALA A 70 -9.30 15.93 3.18
CA ALA A 70 -9.15 15.10 1.99
C ALA A 70 -10.36 15.28 1.06
N GLN A 71 -11.57 15.24 1.63
CA GLN A 71 -12.82 15.48 0.89
C GLN A 71 -12.81 16.85 0.18
N HIS A 72 -12.41 17.91 0.88
CA HIS A 72 -12.32 19.25 0.30
C HIS A 72 -11.29 19.33 -0.84
N LYS A 73 -10.12 18.70 -0.68
CA LYS A 73 -9.09 18.71 -1.74
C LYS A 73 -9.51 17.92 -2.98
N MET A 74 -10.20 16.80 -2.81
CA MET A 74 -10.76 16.05 -3.92
C MET A 74 -11.78 16.89 -4.70
N GLN A 75 -12.66 17.62 -4.01
CA GLN A 75 -13.64 18.51 -4.64
C GLN A 75 -13.01 19.69 -5.40
N GLN A 76 -11.78 20.07 -5.06
CA GLN A 76 -11.05 21.15 -5.72
C GLN A 76 -10.26 20.70 -6.96
N ARG A 77 -10.19 19.38 -7.24
CA ARG A 77 -9.50 18.87 -8.45
C ARG A 77 -10.24 19.33 -9.71
N GLN A 78 -9.46 19.64 -10.76
CA GLN A 78 -10.01 20.10 -12.04
C GLN A 78 -10.86 19.02 -12.73
N ARG A 79 -10.49 17.76 -12.55
CA ARG A 79 -11.25 16.59 -12.97
C ARG A 79 -11.96 16.01 -11.75
N PRO A 80 -13.22 15.57 -11.86
CA PRO A 80 -13.89 14.93 -10.74
C PRO A 80 -13.16 13.65 -10.36
N THR A 81 -12.87 13.52 -9.07
CA THR A 81 -12.07 12.42 -8.50
C THR A 81 -12.91 11.63 -7.50
N VAL A 82 -12.83 10.30 -7.57
CA VAL A 82 -13.46 9.36 -6.64
C VAL A 82 -12.38 8.66 -5.84
N HIS A 83 -12.65 8.46 -4.55
CA HIS A 83 -11.78 7.67 -3.69
C HIS A 83 -12.26 6.21 -3.67
N VAL A 84 -11.33 5.29 -3.93
CA VAL A 84 -11.54 3.85 -3.82
C VAL A 84 -10.33 3.28 -3.07
N ASP A 85 -10.58 2.62 -1.96
CA ASP A 85 -9.50 2.10 -1.12
C ASP A 85 -8.97 0.78 -1.67
N SER A 86 -7.72 0.78 -2.14
CA SER A 86 -7.08 -0.40 -2.76
C SER A 86 -6.90 -1.57 -1.80
N PHE A 87 -6.92 -1.35 -0.47
CA PHE A 87 -6.92 -2.46 0.49
C PHE A 87 -8.26 -3.16 0.53
N LEU A 88 -9.36 -2.41 0.38
CA LEU A 88 -10.72 -2.92 0.50
C LEU A 88 -11.27 -3.53 -0.79
N TYR A 89 -10.86 -3.01 -1.93
CA TYR A 89 -11.41 -3.37 -3.24
C TYR A 89 -10.29 -3.71 -4.23
N SER A 90 -10.36 -4.91 -4.82
CA SER A 90 -9.60 -5.23 -6.04
C SER A 90 -10.24 -4.60 -7.27
N GLU A 91 -9.51 -4.53 -8.39
CA GLU A 91 -10.05 -4.04 -9.66
C GLU A 91 -11.34 -4.79 -10.08
N ASP A 92 -11.35 -6.12 -9.96
CA ASP A 92 -12.55 -6.93 -10.22
C ASP A 92 -13.73 -6.55 -9.33
N GLN A 93 -13.49 -6.20 -8.07
CA GLN A 93 -14.54 -5.75 -7.15
C GLN A 93 -15.03 -4.35 -7.50
N VAL A 94 -14.15 -3.46 -7.97
CA VAL A 94 -14.53 -2.14 -8.48
C VAL A 94 -15.38 -2.28 -9.74
N ASP A 95 -15.04 -3.21 -10.63
CA ASP A 95 -15.83 -3.50 -11.83
C ASP A 95 -17.21 -4.04 -11.47
N ALA A 96 -17.30 -4.99 -10.53
CA ALA A 96 -18.59 -5.48 -10.03
C ALA A 96 -19.46 -4.36 -9.45
N LEU A 97 -18.88 -3.45 -8.66
CA LEU A 97 -19.60 -2.28 -8.13
C LEU A 97 -20.10 -1.35 -9.25
N CYS A 98 -19.36 -1.24 -10.35
CA CYS A 98 -19.78 -0.46 -11.50
C CYS A 98 -20.93 -1.14 -12.26
N GLU A 99 -20.87 -2.46 -12.42
CA GLU A 99 -21.92 -3.25 -13.07
C GLU A 99 -23.25 -3.22 -12.28
N GLU A 100 -23.16 -3.24 -10.95
CA GLU A 100 -24.31 -3.13 -10.04
C GLU A 100 -24.87 -1.71 -9.93
N GLY A 101 -24.18 -0.71 -10.50
CA GLY A 101 -24.57 0.70 -10.43
C GLY A 101 -24.29 1.37 -9.08
N ALA A 102 -23.54 0.72 -8.18
CA ALA A 102 -23.10 1.29 -6.91
C ALA A 102 -21.95 2.28 -7.09
N MET A 103 -21.20 2.17 -8.19
CA MET A 103 -20.11 3.08 -8.58
C MET A 103 -20.17 3.38 -10.08
N SER A 104 -19.42 4.39 -10.54
CA SER A 104 -19.21 4.64 -11.97
C SER A 104 -17.74 4.98 -12.21
N ARG A 105 -17.17 4.48 -13.30
CA ARG A 105 -15.85 4.90 -13.84
C ARG A 105 -15.92 6.20 -14.64
N ASN A 106 -17.12 6.73 -14.91
CA ASN A 106 -17.32 7.90 -15.75
C ASN A 106 -18.31 8.91 -15.13
N TYR A 107 -18.18 10.19 -15.49
CA TYR A 107 -19.14 11.23 -15.17
C TYR A 107 -19.72 11.88 -16.43
N CYS A 108 -20.94 12.42 -16.31
CA CYS A 108 -21.60 13.12 -17.42
C CYS A 108 -21.00 14.53 -17.60
N LEU A 109 -20.60 14.87 -18.83
CA LEU A 109 -20.19 16.24 -19.20
C LEU A 109 -21.37 17.22 -19.18
N SER A 110 -22.59 16.70 -19.27
CA SER A 110 -23.84 17.43 -19.07
C SER A 110 -24.81 16.46 -18.39
N CYS A 111 -25.32 16.83 -17.22
CA CYS A 111 -26.14 15.94 -16.39
C CYS A 111 -27.32 15.36 -17.20
N GLY A 112 -27.49 14.03 -17.15
CA GLY A 112 -28.51 13.30 -17.92
C GLY A 112 -28.17 13.05 -19.39
N SER A 113 -26.98 13.43 -19.86
CA SER A 113 -26.53 13.13 -21.23
C SER A 113 -25.73 11.82 -21.31
N PHE A 114 -25.68 11.23 -22.51
CA PHE A 114 -24.80 10.10 -22.83
C PHE A 114 -23.35 10.53 -23.13
N ARG A 115 -23.04 11.83 -23.02
CA ARG A 115 -21.68 12.33 -23.21
C ARG A 115 -20.93 12.25 -21.88
N THR A 116 -20.10 11.25 -21.74
CA THR A 116 -19.33 11.00 -20.52
C THR A 116 -17.84 11.23 -20.71
N ALA A 117 -17.13 11.39 -19.59
CA ALA A 117 -15.68 11.42 -19.49
C ALA A 117 -15.24 10.57 -18.29
N PRO A 118 -14.01 10.02 -18.28
CA PRO A 118 -13.53 9.20 -17.17
C PRO A 118 -13.38 10.00 -15.89
N LEU A 119 -13.65 9.34 -14.77
CA LEU A 119 -13.34 9.82 -13.42
C LEU A 119 -11.89 9.51 -13.08
N ASP A 120 -11.25 10.38 -12.30
CA ASP A 120 -9.95 10.07 -11.71
C ASP A 120 -10.19 9.22 -10.44
N PHE A 121 -9.40 8.16 -10.24
CA PHE A 121 -9.47 7.31 -9.06
C PHE A 121 -8.24 7.57 -8.18
N ILE A 122 -8.45 7.65 -6.87
CA ILE A 122 -7.36 7.74 -5.89
C ILE A 122 -7.56 6.74 -4.76
N SER A 123 -6.46 6.21 -4.26
CA SER A 123 -6.40 5.42 -3.04
C SER A 123 -5.44 6.07 -2.04
N HIS A 124 -5.72 5.86 -0.75
CA HIS A 124 -4.85 6.26 0.36
C HIS A 124 -4.39 5.04 1.16
N SER A 125 -4.41 3.86 0.55
CA SER A 125 -4.00 2.61 1.19
C SER A 125 -3.31 1.71 0.18
N PHE A 126 -2.43 0.85 0.69
CA PHE A 126 -1.83 -0.22 -0.09
C PHE A 126 -2.85 -1.31 -0.37
N SER A 127 -2.86 -1.81 -1.59
CA SER A 127 -3.49 -3.08 -1.95
C SER A 127 -2.82 -4.26 -1.26
N VAL A 128 -3.51 -5.40 -1.25
CA VAL A 128 -2.95 -6.65 -0.70
C VAL A 128 -1.67 -7.07 -1.43
N SER A 129 -1.61 -6.89 -2.75
CA SER A 129 -0.42 -7.19 -3.57
C SER A 129 0.74 -6.25 -3.23
N GLU A 130 0.49 -4.97 -3.03
CA GLU A 130 1.51 -4.01 -2.60
C GLU A 130 2.03 -4.31 -1.19
N LEU A 131 1.17 -4.72 -0.25
CA LEU A 131 1.60 -5.16 1.08
C LEU A 131 2.49 -6.41 1.01
N GLN A 132 2.12 -7.38 0.17
CA GLN A 132 2.94 -8.57 -0.05
C GLN A 132 4.29 -8.19 -0.66
N PHE A 133 4.30 -7.31 -1.68
CA PHE A 133 5.52 -6.79 -2.28
C PHE A 133 6.42 -6.13 -1.22
N LEU A 134 5.85 -5.20 -0.45
CA LEU A 134 6.55 -4.44 0.56
C LEU A 134 7.26 -5.33 1.59
N PHE A 135 6.56 -6.30 2.17
CA PHE A 135 7.12 -7.09 3.28
C PHE A 135 7.94 -8.31 2.83
N GLN A 136 7.69 -8.86 1.65
CA GLN A 136 8.40 -10.06 1.17
C GLN A 136 9.52 -9.77 0.16
N ASN A 137 9.48 -8.62 -0.52
CA ASN A 137 10.41 -8.31 -1.63
C ASN A 137 11.18 -7.01 -1.42
N VAL A 138 10.59 -6.01 -0.75
CA VAL A 138 11.24 -4.70 -0.51
C VAL A 138 12.00 -4.69 0.81
N LEU A 139 11.33 -5.02 1.90
CA LEU A 139 11.92 -4.98 3.24
C LEU A 139 12.75 -6.25 3.53
N PRO A 140 13.86 -6.12 4.28
CA PRO A 140 14.63 -7.28 4.73
C PRO A 140 13.91 -8.02 5.85
N ASP A 141 14.50 -9.12 6.37
CA ASP A 141 14.00 -9.78 7.58
C ASP A 141 13.87 -8.77 8.74
N LEU A 142 12.68 -8.76 9.35
CA LEU A 142 12.29 -7.82 10.39
C LEU A 142 12.32 -8.45 11.80
N SER A 143 12.93 -9.63 11.95
CA SER A 143 13.09 -10.28 13.26
C SER A 143 13.77 -9.34 14.26
N GLY A 144 13.11 -9.07 15.39
CA GLY A 144 13.62 -8.14 16.42
C GLY A 144 13.43 -6.66 16.10
N ARG A 145 12.76 -6.31 14.98
CA ARG A 145 12.62 -4.93 14.50
C ARG A 145 11.27 -4.32 14.87
N THR A 146 11.26 -2.99 15.01
CA THR A 146 10.05 -2.18 15.17
C THR A 146 9.72 -1.44 13.87
N VAL A 147 8.52 -1.67 13.35
CA VAL A 147 7.97 -0.97 12.18
C VAL A 147 6.94 0.04 12.66
N VAL A 148 7.06 1.28 12.18
CA VAL A 148 6.11 2.36 12.45
C VAL A 148 5.44 2.78 11.16
N ASP A 149 4.11 2.78 11.15
CA ASP A 149 3.28 3.25 10.04
C ASP A 149 2.67 4.60 10.39
N VAL A 150 2.98 5.64 9.61
CA VAL A 150 2.50 7.00 9.85
C VAL A 150 1.21 7.21 9.07
N GLY A 151 0.13 7.66 9.73
CA GLY A 151 -1.16 7.85 9.05
C GLY A 151 -1.79 6.51 8.67
N SER A 152 -1.83 5.59 9.63
CA SER A 152 -2.21 4.19 9.39
C SER A 152 -3.64 3.97 8.87
N ARG A 153 -4.53 4.97 9.00
CA ARG A 153 -5.90 4.99 8.46
C ARG A 153 -6.69 3.71 8.74
N LEU A 154 -6.84 2.81 7.77
CA LEU A 154 -7.57 1.55 7.95
C LEU A 154 -6.73 0.43 8.59
N GLY A 155 -5.41 0.61 8.69
CA GLY A 155 -4.47 -0.34 9.29
C GLY A 155 -3.81 -1.29 8.29
N ALA A 156 -3.93 -1.05 6.99
CA ALA A 156 -3.46 -1.96 5.92
C ALA A 156 -2.01 -2.41 6.12
N VAL A 157 -1.08 -1.48 6.38
CA VAL A 157 0.34 -1.77 6.63
C VAL A 157 0.53 -2.63 7.88
N LEU A 158 -0.26 -2.41 8.93
CA LEU A 158 -0.18 -3.17 10.17
C LEU A 158 -0.64 -4.62 9.97
N TYR A 159 -1.74 -4.82 9.25
CA TYR A 159 -2.25 -6.16 8.94
C TYR A 159 -1.28 -6.89 8.01
N GLY A 160 -0.81 -6.23 6.94
CA GLY A 160 0.16 -6.77 6.01
C GLY A 160 1.47 -7.14 6.71
N GLY A 161 2.00 -6.23 7.54
CA GLY A 161 3.21 -6.48 8.31
C GLY A 161 3.05 -7.60 9.33
N TYR A 162 1.83 -7.81 9.85
CA TYR A 162 1.57 -8.96 10.68
C TYR A 162 1.67 -10.26 9.87
N VAL A 163 0.91 -10.40 8.79
CA VAL A 163 0.85 -11.69 8.08
C VAL A 163 2.13 -12.00 7.29
N TYR A 164 2.84 -10.99 6.80
CA TYR A 164 3.99 -11.17 5.90
C TYR A 164 5.36 -10.96 6.54
N SER A 165 5.45 -10.59 7.82
CA SER A 165 6.74 -10.32 8.45
C SER A 165 6.89 -10.87 9.87
N SER A 166 8.15 -11.06 10.24
CA SER A 166 8.66 -11.41 11.57
C SER A 166 8.87 -10.20 12.48
N ALA A 167 8.38 -9.01 12.10
CA ALA A 167 8.52 -7.78 12.89
C ALA A 167 8.05 -8.00 14.33
N SER A 168 8.90 -7.65 15.29
CA SER A 168 8.57 -7.82 16.72
C SER A 168 7.53 -6.84 17.20
N ARG A 169 7.45 -5.65 16.57
CA ARG A 169 6.45 -4.64 16.88
C ARG A 169 6.02 -3.91 15.62
N LEU A 170 4.71 -3.75 15.46
CA LEU A 170 4.06 -2.99 14.40
C LEU A 170 3.25 -1.88 15.07
N ILE A 171 3.57 -0.61 14.79
CA ILE A 171 2.97 0.53 15.48
C ILE A 171 2.36 1.48 14.46
N GLY A 172 1.03 1.62 14.46
CA GLY A 172 0.32 2.62 13.67
C GLY A 172 0.19 3.93 14.43
N LEU A 173 0.48 5.05 13.76
CA LEU A 173 0.12 6.39 14.22
C LEU A 173 -1.10 6.87 13.44
N GLU A 174 -2.14 7.28 14.14
CA GLU A 174 -3.37 7.78 13.51
C GLU A 174 -3.92 8.99 14.26
N LEU A 175 -4.40 9.99 13.51
CA LEU A 175 -4.97 11.23 14.05
C LEU A 175 -6.47 11.12 14.31
N SER A 176 -7.18 10.32 13.53
CA SER A 176 -8.62 10.11 13.70
C SER A 176 -8.87 9.06 14.77
N GLU A 177 -9.54 9.46 15.84
CA GLU A 177 -9.98 8.53 16.88
C GLU A 177 -10.91 7.44 16.33
N ASP A 178 -11.72 7.75 15.32
CA ASP A 178 -12.63 6.79 14.70
C ASP A 178 -11.87 5.68 13.96
N PHE A 179 -10.79 6.03 13.25
CA PHE A 179 -9.91 5.05 12.62
C PHE A 179 -9.14 4.24 13.67
N VAL A 180 -8.66 4.88 14.74
CA VAL A 180 -7.99 4.16 15.85
C VAL A 180 -8.94 3.12 16.46
N ARG A 181 -10.20 3.47 16.69
CA ARG A 181 -11.21 2.52 17.21
C ARG A 181 -11.46 1.38 16.23
N LEU A 182 -11.67 1.70 14.95
CA LEU A 182 -11.90 0.71 13.90
C LEU A 182 -10.74 -0.29 13.79
N GLN A 183 -9.49 0.21 13.78
CA GLN A 183 -8.31 -0.64 13.75
C GLN A 183 -8.22 -1.52 15.00
N ASN A 184 -8.39 -0.97 16.19
CA ASN A 184 -8.34 -1.76 17.43
C ASN A 184 -9.39 -2.87 17.47
N ASP A 185 -10.59 -2.63 16.95
CA ASP A 185 -11.63 -3.66 16.82
C ASP A 185 -11.15 -4.81 15.90
N MET A 186 -10.50 -4.49 14.78
CA MET A 186 -9.91 -5.50 13.88
C MET A 186 -8.76 -6.25 14.56
N LEU A 187 -7.86 -5.54 15.25
CA LEU A 187 -6.77 -6.17 15.99
C LEU A 187 -7.26 -7.16 17.05
N HIS A 188 -8.36 -6.83 17.74
CA HIS A 188 -8.98 -7.72 18.70
C HIS A 188 -9.67 -8.90 18.01
N LYS A 189 -10.48 -8.65 16.97
CA LYS A 189 -11.22 -9.68 16.24
C LYS A 189 -10.30 -10.76 15.64
N TYR A 190 -9.16 -10.34 15.11
CA TYR A 190 -8.21 -11.22 14.44
C TYR A 190 -7.04 -11.67 15.33
N GLY A 191 -7.01 -11.26 16.60
CA GLY A 191 -5.98 -11.68 17.55
C GLY A 191 -4.57 -11.17 17.21
N LEU A 192 -4.46 -9.95 16.68
CA LEU A 192 -3.19 -9.35 16.20
C LEU A 192 -2.50 -8.49 17.27
N SER A 193 -3.10 -8.37 18.45
CA SER A 193 -2.70 -7.43 19.50
C SER A 193 -1.45 -7.86 20.29
N ASP A 194 -0.91 -9.05 20.02
CA ASP A 194 0.32 -9.56 20.63
C ASP A 194 1.56 -8.74 20.22
N ARG A 195 1.53 -8.12 19.03
CA ARG A 195 2.63 -7.27 18.53
C ARG A 195 2.20 -6.07 17.69
N VAL A 196 0.92 -5.92 17.38
CA VAL A 196 0.39 -4.73 16.71
C VAL A 196 -0.20 -3.76 17.73
N GLN A 197 0.09 -2.48 17.58
CA GLN A 197 -0.44 -1.40 18.42
C GLN A 197 -0.82 -0.19 17.56
N VAL A 198 -1.95 0.44 17.87
CA VAL A 198 -2.37 1.70 17.23
C VAL A 198 -2.36 2.81 18.28
N LEU A 199 -1.69 3.92 17.96
CA LEU A 199 -1.60 5.10 18.81
C LEU A 199 -2.42 6.23 18.19
N HIS A 200 -3.38 6.74 18.96
CA HIS A 200 -4.05 8.00 18.64
C HIS A 200 -3.09 9.16 18.92
N ALA A 201 -2.32 9.55 17.91
CA ALA A 201 -1.23 10.50 18.08
C ALA A 201 -0.86 11.22 16.78
N ASN A 202 -0.39 12.46 16.94
CA ASN A 202 0.27 13.19 15.88
C ASN A 202 1.73 12.76 15.78
N VAL A 203 2.19 12.36 14.60
CA VAL A 203 3.60 11.99 14.36
C VAL A 203 4.58 13.07 14.84
N CYS A 204 4.21 14.35 14.77
CA CYS A 204 5.02 15.49 15.21
C CYS A 204 5.21 15.57 16.73
N THR A 205 4.60 14.69 17.51
CA THR A 205 4.80 14.60 18.97
C THR A 205 5.48 13.30 19.39
N GLN A 206 5.82 12.42 18.45
CA GLN A 206 6.31 11.06 18.71
C GLN A 206 7.83 10.93 18.50
N GLU A 207 8.61 11.89 19.01
CA GLU A 207 10.07 11.93 18.79
C GLU A 207 10.77 10.64 19.26
N VAL A 208 10.49 10.20 20.49
CA VAL A 208 11.10 9.00 21.09
C VAL A 208 10.79 7.75 20.28
N LEU A 209 9.55 7.64 19.78
CA LEU A 209 9.14 6.51 18.94
C LEU A 209 9.91 6.51 17.62
N LEU A 210 9.99 7.66 16.95
CA LEU A 210 10.72 7.78 15.68
C LEU A 210 12.22 7.53 15.85
N GLN A 211 12.83 7.98 16.94
CA GLN A 211 14.25 7.70 17.25
C GLN A 211 14.51 6.20 17.47
N GLY A 212 13.52 5.48 18.00
CA GLY A 212 13.61 4.04 18.28
C GLY A 212 13.17 3.13 17.12
N ALA A 213 12.54 3.66 16.08
CA ALA A 213 11.99 2.87 14.98
C ALA A 213 13.09 2.27 14.09
N ASP A 214 12.87 1.03 13.63
CA ASP A 214 13.74 0.39 12.66
C ASP A 214 13.32 0.65 11.23
N VAL A 215 12.01 0.65 10.99
CA VAL A 215 11.40 0.94 9.71
C VAL A 215 10.31 1.98 9.93
N LEU A 216 10.28 3.01 9.09
CA LEU A 216 9.21 4.00 9.03
C LEU A 216 8.51 3.89 7.67
N VAL A 217 7.21 3.67 7.67
CA VAL A 217 6.39 3.61 6.45
C VAL A 217 5.55 4.88 6.35
N MET A 218 5.58 5.52 5.19
CA MET A 218 4.86 6.75 4.90
C MET A 218 4.20 6.66 3.52
N ASN A 219 2.98 6.14 3.46
CA ASN A 219 2.18 6.09 2.23
C ASN A 219 1.29 7.34 2.10
N ASN A 220 1.71 8.28 1.26
CA ASN A 220 1.03 9.54 0.92
C ASN A 220 0.34 10.26 2.09
N VAL A 221 1.02 10.30 3.23
CA VAL A 221 0.42 10.60 4.53
C VAL A 221 -0.02 12.06 4.71
N PHE A 222 0.40 12.97 3.83
CA PHE A 222 0.22 14.42 4.03
C PHE A 222 -0.52 15.15 2.91
N GLU A 223 -0.38 14.72 1.64
CA GLU A 223 -0.85 15.50 0.48
C GLU A 223 -2.34 15.85 0.60
N TYR A 224 -3.16 14.90 1.05
CA TYR A 224 -4.61 15.07 1.19
C TYR A 224 -5.05 15.51 2.58
N PHE A 225 -4.26 15.19 3.61
CA PHE A 225 -4.69 15.35 5.01
C PHE A 225 -4.18 16.63 5.69
N MET A 226 -3.21 17.33 5.07
CA MET A 226 -2.54 18.45 5.70
C MET A 226 -2.29 19.63 4.75
N GLU A 227 -2.42 20.86 5.26
CA GLU A 227 -2.10 22.08 4.51
C GLU A 227 -0.60 22.17 4.15
N PRO A 228 -0.22 22.64 2.94
CA PRO A 228 1.17 22.62 2.47
C PRO A 228 2.20 23.20 3.44
N THR A 229 1.84 24.29 4.14
CA THR A 229 2.71 24.93 5.14
C THR A 229 2.98 24.04 6.36
N LYS A 230 1.98 23.25 6.79
CA LYS A 230 2.11 22.30 7.89
C LYS A 230 2.90 21.05 7.45
N GLN A 231 2.77 20.62 6.19
CA GLN A 231 3.53 19.48 5.65
C GLN A 231 5.04 19.71 5.77
N ILE A 232 5.50 20.93 5.46
CA ILE A 232 6.90 21.34 5.63
C ILE A 232 7.37 21.16 7.08
N GLY A 233 6.55 21.55 8.05
CA GLY A 233 6.85 21.41 9.46
C GLY A 233 6.94 19.94 9.88
N ALA A 234 5.97 19.12 9.45
CA ALA A 234 5.92 17.69 9.74
C ALA A 234 7.15 16.95 9.16
N TRP A 235 7.50 17.22 7.90
CA TRP A 235 8.70 16.65 7.29
C TRP A 235 9.97 17.06 8.01
N LYS A 236 10.11 18.33 8.38
CA LYS A 236 11.28 18.80 9.17
C LYS A 236 11.40 18.07 10.50
N PHE A 237 10.29 17.87 11.20
CA PHE A 237 10.27 17.11 12.44
C PHE A 237 10.70 15.66 12.22
N ILE A 238 10.12 14.97 11.23
CA ILE A 238 10.46 13.57 10.93
C ILE A 238 11.92 13.42 10.55
N MET A 239 12.46 14.30 9.71
CA MET A 239 13.88 14.31 9.35
C MET A 239 14.81 14.53 10.56
N GLN A 240 14.35 15.25 11.58
CA GLN A 240 15.11 15.50 12.79
C GLN A 240 15.03 14.34 13.78
N ALA A 241 13.88 13.69 13.88
CA ALA A 241 13.63 12.61 14.84
C ALA A 241 14.09 11.23 14.31
N PHE A 242 13.82 10.92 13.04
CA PHE A 242 14.16 9.63 12.41
C PHE A 242 15.60 9.66 11.84
N ARG A 243 16.60 9.62 12.73
CA ARG A 243 18.03 9.74 12.36
C ARG A 243 18.89 8.54 12.73
N ARG A 244 18.28 7.45 13.17
CA ARG A 244 19.03 6.25 13.53
C ARG A 244 19.66 5.65 12.29
N ARG A 245 20.99 5.68 12.22
CA ARG A 245 21.76 5.19 11.07
C ARG A 245 21.41 3.74 10.75
N GLY A 246 21.16 3.46 9.47
CA GLY A 246 20.75 2.15 9.00
C GLY A 246 19.26 1.84 9.16
N ALA A 247 18.46 2.72 9.79
CA ALA A 247 17.01 2.60 9.77
C ALA A 247 16.48 2.79 8.34
N LEU A 248 15.34 2.16 8.06
CA LEU A 248 14.74 2.13 6.74
C LEU A 248 13.52 3.04 6.68
N LEU A 249 13.37 3.76 5.58
CA LEU A 249 12.22 4.60 5.29
C LEU A 249 11.58 4.11 4.01
N VAL A 250 10.28 3.83 4.06
CA VAL A 250 9.47 3.50 2.90
C VAL A 250 8.55 4.67 2.61
N THR A 251 8.55 5.16 1.37
CA THR A 251 7.61 6.21 0.95
C THR A 251 6.88 5.84 -0.32
N VAL A 252 5.66 6.35 -0.43
CA VAL A 252 4.83 6.32 -1.63
C VAL A 252 4.19 7.70 -1.79
N PRO A 253 4.48 8.47 -2.85
CA PRO A 253 5.46 8.22 -3.90
C PRO A 253 6.91 8.49 -3.42
N SER A 254 7.84 8.70 -4.34
CA SER A 254 9.24 9.03 -4.04
C SER A 254 9.39 10.31 -3.21
N LEU A 255 10.45 10.39 -2.39
CA LEU A 255 10.80 11.62 -1.65
C LEU A 255 11.05 12.82 -2.57
N GLN A 256 11.45 12.57 -3.81
CA GLN A 256 11.68 13.57 -4.85
C GLN A 256 10.36 14.19 -5.30
N GLU A 257 9.31 13.39 -5.46
CA GLU A 257 7.96 13.85 -5.82
C GLU A 257 7.27 14.54 -4.65
N ILE A 258 7.36 13.95 -3.46
CA ILE A 258 6.86 14.57 -2.22
C ILE A 258 7.57 15.92 -1.96
N GLY A 259 8.87 15.98 -2.27
CA GLY A 259 9.77 17.09 -2.01
C GLY A 259 9.74 18.22 -3.04
N GLY A 260 8.73 18.29 -3.92
CA GLY A 260 8.61 19.25 -5.05
C GLY A 260 8.78 20.75 -4.75
N CYS A 261 9.00 21.16 -3.50
CA CYS A 261 9.59 22.45 -3.16
C CYS A 261 11.11 22.32 -3.03
N GLY A 262 11.87 22.76 -4.04
CA GLY A 262 13.33 22.63 -4.22
C GLY A 262 14.29 23.07 -3.08
N LEU A 263 13.82 23.29 -1.85
CA LEU A 263 14.64 23.44 -0.65
C LEU A 263 15.16 22.10 -0.07
N TYR A 264 14.54 20.95 -0.39
CA TYR A 264 14.83 19.69 0.30
C TYR A 264 15.91 18.82 -0.35
N ALA A 265 16.24 19.00 -1.62
CA ALA A 265 17.11 18.07 -2.35
C ALA A 265 18.50 17.88 -1.69
N ALA A 266 19.09 18.95 -1.16
CA ALA A 266 20.38 18.87 -0.46
C ALA A 266 20.25 18.22 0.93
N VAL A 267 19.14 18.46 1.62
CA VAL A 267 18.86 17.91 2.96
C VAL A 267 18.57 16.41 2.85
N LEU A 268 17.75 16.00 1.87
CA LEU A 268 17.43 14.59 1.60
C LEU A 268 18.71 13.78 1.37
N LYS A 269 19.62 14.26 0.52
CA LYS A 269 20.91 13.59 0.23
C LYS A 269 21.84 13.43 1.44
N SER A 270 21.67 14.27 2.47
CA SER A 270 22.45 14.18 3.72
C SER A 270 21.72 13.43 4.82
N TRP A 271 20.46 13.02 4.58
CA TRP A 271 19.65 12.28 5.54
C TRP A 271 19.50 10.81 5.16
N VAL A 272 19.19 10.54 3.90
CA VAL A 272 18.93 9.19 3.40
C VAL A 272 19.58 8.94 2.05
N GLU A 273 19.85 7.68 1.77
CA GLU A 273 20.18 7.16 0.45
C GLU A 273 19.07 6.21 -0.04
N GLU A 274 18.72 6.29 -1.32
CA GLU A 274 17.74 5.39 -1.94
C GLU A 274 18.38 4.03 -2.22
N LEU A 275 17.68 2.96 -1.88
CA LEU A 275 18.13 1.59 -2.11
C LEU A 275 17.48 1.03 -3.37
N PRO A 276 18.19 0.18 -4.12
CA PRO A 276 17.60 -0.49 -5.27
C PRO A 276 16.51 -1.46 -4.80
N VAL A 277 15.37 -1.42 -5.50
CA VAL A 277 14.25 -2.35 -5.32
C VAL A 277 14.07 -3.13 -6.62
N ASP A 278 13.90 -4.44 -6.53
CA ASP A 278 13.56 -5.27 -7.69
C ASP A 278 12.05 -5.27 -7.89
N TYR A 279 11.60 -4.55 -8.91
CA TYR A 279 10.18 -4.49 -9.27
C TYR A 279 9.74 -5.63 -10.21
N ASN A 280 10.66 -6.49 -10.65
CA ASN A 280 10.34 -7.59 -11.57
C ASN A 280 9.85 -8.84 -10.81
N VAL A 281 8.87 -8.64 -9.93
CA VAL A 281 8.27 -9.69 -9.11
C VAL A 281 6.86 -9.95 -9.63
N TYR A 282 6.53 -11.23 -9.81
CA TYR A 282 5.18 -11.65 -10.16
C TYR A 282 4.40 -12.00 -8.89
N LEU A 283 3.35 -11.23 -8.60
CA LEU A 283 2.48 -11.39 -7.42
C LEU A 283 1.06 -11.82 -7.79
N GLY A 284 0.91 -12.42 -8.98
CA GLY A 284 -0.37 -12.71 -9.59
C GLY A 284 -0.84 -11.58 -10.52
N ARG A 285 -1.86 -11.90 -11.31
CA ARG A 285 -2.48 -11.00 -12.30
C ARG A 285 -2.95 -9.65 -11.75
N ASP A 286 -3.45 -9.63 -10.52
CA ASP A 286 -4.07 -8.44 -9.91
C ASP A 286 -3.05 -7.38 -9.46
N ALA A 287 -1.76 -7.69 -9.50
CA ALA A 287 -0.72 -6.75 -9.10
C ALA A 287 -0.40 -5.80 -10.25
N ASP A 288 -0.61 -4.49 -10.05
CA ASP A 288 -0.22 -3.47 -11.02
C ASP A 288 1.29 -3.13 -10.88
N PRO A 289 2.13 -3.42 -11.89
CA PRO A 289 3.55 -3.10 -11.84
C PRO A 289 3.85 -1.60 -11.71
N GLU A 290 2.96 -0.72 -12.18
CA GLU A 290 3.16 0.72 -12.06
C GLU A 290 2.89 1.22 -10.63
N GLU A 291 1.91 0.64 -9.92
CA GLU A 291 1.69 0.90 -8.49
C GLU A 291 2.87 0.41 -7.66
N LEU A 292 3.38 -0.80 -7.92
CA LEU A 292 4.56 -1.32 -7.22
C LEU A 292 5.78 -0.40 -7.36
N ARG A 293 5.95 0.26 -8.52
CA ARG A 293 7.05 1.21 -8.77
C ARG A 293 6.93 2.52 -8.00
N GLN A 294 5.78 2.81 -7.41
CA GLN A 294 5.61 3.96 -6.51
C GLN A 294 6.17 3.70 -5.10
N ILE A 295 6.60 2.46 -4.82
CA ILE A 295 7.12 2.06 -3.50
C ILE A 295 8.63 2.22 -3.46
N HIS A 296 9.09 3.26 -2.77
CA HIS A 296 10.51 3.58 -2.64
C HIS A 296 11.06 3.21 -1.27
N LEU A 297 12.26 2.63 -1.26
CA LEU A 297 13.00 2.27 -0.06
C LEU A 297 14.24 3.15 0.09
N TYR A 298 14.42 3.70 1.28
CA TYR A 298 15.57 4.50 1.65
C TYR A 298 16.21 4.01 2.93
N ARG A 299 17.50 4.31 3.10
CA ARG A 299 18.28 4.04 4.31
C ARG A 299 18.83 5.34 4.88
N VAL A 300 18.70 5.53 6.20
CA VAL A 300 19.29 6.66 6.91
C VAL A 300 20.81 6.53 6.96
N VAL A 301 21.55 7.56 6.52
CA VAL A 301 23.02 7.56 6.37
C VAL A 301 23.79 8.17 7.54
#